data_AF-M4F2C5-F1
#
_entry.id   AF-M4F2C5-F1
#
_cell.length_a   1.000
_cell.length_b   1.000
_cell.length_c   1.000
_cell.angle_alpha   90.00
_cell.angle_beta   90.00
_cell.angle_gamma   90.00
#
_symmetry.space_group_name_H-M   'P 1'
#
loop_
_entity.id
_entity.type
_entity.pdbx_description
1 polymer ?
#
loop_
_entity_poly.entity_id
_entity_poly.type
_entity_poly.pdbx_seq_one_letter_code
_entity_poly.pdbx_strand_id
1 'polypeptide(L)'
;MAKALDFLSDLQNSRSSSTVQVSLLRFWDARNVRRGGDLMGVDMLLLDSQENLMLRQQLEAIVQENSLLKQAVVKQQKWQRETEDQSQELQPLRQLFT
;
A
#
# COMPACT_ATOMS: atom_id res chain seq x y z
N MET A 1 0.83 6.36 -24.30
CA MET A 1 -0.47 5.81 -23.86
C MET A 1 -0.22 4.93 -22.65
N ALA A 2 -0.73 5.30 -21.47
CA ALA A 2 -0.66 4.44 -20.29
C ALA A 2 -1.65 3.28 -20.47
N LYS A 3 -1.17 2.03 -20.41
CA LYS A 3 -2.04 0.86 -20.39
C LYS A 3 -2.65 0.76 -19.00
N ALA A 4 -3.97 0.86 -18.90
CA ALA A 4 -4.68 0.51 -17.68
C ALA A 4 -4.44 -0.97 -17.37
N LEU A 5 -4.05 -1.27 -16.13
CA LEU A 5 -3.98 -2.64 -15.64
C LEU A 5 -5.38 -3.02 -15.17
N ASP A 6 -5.93 -4.09 -15.74
CA ASP A 6 -7.23 -4.62 -15.36
C ASP A 6 -7.07 -5.74 -14.32
N PHE A 7 -8.11 -6.05 -13.56
CA PHE A 7 -8.17 -7.24 -12.69
C PHE A 7 -8.66 -8.47 -13.46
N LEU A 8 -8.41 -9.67 -12.94
CA LEU A 8 -8.96 -10.91 -13.53
C LEU A 8 -10.48 -10.90 -13.53
N SER A 9 -11.10 -10.28 -12.52
CA SER A 9 -12.56 -10.10 -12.43
C SER A 9 -13.15 -9.26 -13.57
N ASP A 10 -12.34 -8.38 -14.16
CA ASP A 10 -12.81 -7.37 -15.10
C ASP A 10 -12.67 -7.82 -16.56
N LEU A 11 -12.16 -9.03 -16.79
CA LEU A 11 -12.02 -9.61 -18.12
C LEU A 11 -13.40 -9.96 -18.69
N GLN A 12 -13.75 -9.33 -19.81
CA GLN A 12 -15.00 -9.55 -20.54
C GLN A 12 -14.74 -10.09 -21.95
N ASN A 13 -15.64 -10.95 -22.44
CA ASN A 13 -15.55 -11.54 -23.78
C ASN A 13 -15.71 -10.52 -24.92
N SER A 14 -16.19 -9.30 -24.63
CA SER A 14 -16.32 -8.21 -25.59
C SER A 14 -14.99 -7.50 -25.88
N ARG A 15 -13.99 -7.62 -25.00
CA ARG A 15 -12.72 -6.92 -25.10
C ARG A 15 -11.66 -7.84 -25.70
N SER A 16 -11.14 -7.46 -26.85
CA SER A 16 -10.18 -8.27 -27.62
C SER A 16 -8.74 -8.22 -27.09
N SER A 17 -8.42 -7.26 -26.20
CA SER A 17 -7.08 -7.11 -25.63
C SER A 17 -7.16 -6.51 -24.23
N SER A 18 -6.56 -7.19 -23.26
CA SER A 18 -6.47 -6.76 -21.86
C SER A 18 -5.05 -7.00 -21.33
N THR A 19 -4.62 -6.21 -20.35
CA THR A 19 -3.33 -6.41 -19.68
C THR A 19 -3.59 -6.51 -18.18
N VAL A 20 -3.30 -7.67 -17.61
CA VAL A 20 -3.56 -7.98 -16.19
C VAL A 20 -2.24 -8.34 -15.53
N GLN A 21 -2.01 -7.83 -14.32
CA GLN A 21 -0.89 -8.23 -13.49
C GLN A 21 -1.32 -9.36 -12.54
N VAL A 22 -0.68 -10.52 -12.69
CA VAL A 22 -1.00 -11.73 -11.94
C VAL A 22 0.25 -12.37 -11.35
N SER A 23 0.08 -13.15 -10.29
CA SER A 23 1.11 -14.05 -9.78
C SER A 23 0.82 -15.48 -10.22
N LEU A 24 1.77 -16.13 -10.90
CA LEU A 24 1.64 -17.55 -11.26
C LEU A 24 1.87 -18.40 -10.01
N LEU A 25 0.82 -19.09 -9.55
CA LEU A 25 0.90 -19.97 -8.39
C LEU A 25 1.37 -21.38 -8.78
N ARG A 26 0.78 -21.92 -9.83
CA ARG A 26 1.12 -23.25 -10.38
C ARG A 26 0.84 -23.33 -11.88
N PHE A 27 1.61 -24.17 -12.56
CA PHE A 27 1.29 -24.63 -13.91
C PHE A 27 1.29 -26.15 -13.93
N TRP A 28 0.54 -26.72 -14.86
CA TRP A 28 0.49 -28.16 -15.13
C TRP A 28 1.13 -28.47 -16.48
N ASP A 29 1.55 -29.73 -16.67
CA ASP A 29 2.13 -30.16 -17.93
C ASP A 29 1.17 -29.96 -19.11
N ALA A 30 1.73 -29.59 -20.26
CA ALA A 30 0.98 -29.38 -21.48
C ALA A 30 0.23 -30.65 -21.89
N ARG A 31 -1.07 -30.52 -22.14
CA ARG A 31 -1.92 -31.62 -22.64
C ARG A 31 -2.44 -31.27 -24.03
N ASN A 32 -2.64 -32.28 -24.86
CA ASN A 32 -3.35 -32.11 -26.13
C ASN A 32 -4.85 -31.96 -25.84
N VAL A 33 -5.39 -30.75 -25.97
CA VAL A 33 -6.74 -30.38 -25.49
C VAL A 33 -7.84 -30.66 -26.54
N ARG A 34 -7.61 -31.62 -27.44
CA ARG A 34 -8.50 -32.16 -28.51
C ARG A 34 -8.25 -31.58 -29.92
N ARG A 35 -8.74 -32.33 -30.92
CA ARG A 35 -8.40 -32.34 -32.37
C ARG A 35 -7.02 -32.91 -32.69
N GLY A 36 -6.86 -34.23 -32.68
CA GLY A 36 -5.74 -34.91 -33.36
C GLY A 36 -4.31 -34.56 -32.93
N GLY A 37 -4.10 -33.70 -31.92
CA GLY A 37 -2.79 -33.15 -31.56
C GLY A 37 -2.53 -31.70 -32.04
N ASP A 38 -3.49 -31.06 -32.72
CA ASP A 38 -3.33 -29.71 -33.30
C ASP A 38 -3.34 -28.58 -32.25
N LEU A 39 -3.85 -28.85 -31.05
CA LEU A 39 -3.98 -27.88 -29.97
C LEU A 39 -3.31 -28.39 -28.70
N MET A 40 -2.26 -27.70 -28.27
CA MET A 40 -1.67 -27.86 -26.95
C MET A 40 -2.18 -26.77 -26.02
N GLY A 41 -2.64 -27.18 -24.85
CA GLY A 41 -3.05 -26.28 -23.78
C GLY A 41 -2.25 -26.54 -22.52
N VAL A 42 -2.06 -25.49 -21.73
CA VAL A 42 -1.44 -25.53 -20.41
C VAL A 42 -2.44 -24.94 -19.42
N ASP A 43 -2.76 -25.70 -18.39
CA ASP A 43 -3.57 -25.19 -17.28
C ASP A 43 -2.66 -24.42 -16.32
N MET A 44 -3.02 -23.18 -16.03
CA MET A 44 -2.30 -22.30 -15.10
C MET A 44 -3.24 -21.81 -14.01
N LEU A 45 -2.75 -21.84 -12.77
CA LEU A 45 -3.41 -21.23 -11.62
C LEU A 45 -2.75 -19.88 -11.34
N LEU A 46 -3.51 -18.83 -11.55
CA LEU A 46 -3.10 -17.44 -11.38
C LEU A 46 -3.80 -16.84 -10.14
N LEU A 47 -3.08 -16.01 -9.41
CA LEU A 47 -3.62 -15.20 -8.32
C LEU A 47 -3.67 -13.73 -8.78
N ASP A 48 -4.80 -13.09 -8.53
CA ASP A 48 -4.98 -11.66 -8.81
C ASP A 48 -4.15 -10.81 -7.84
N SER A 49 -3.67 -9.66 -8.31
CA SER A 49 -2.95 -8.68 -7.51
C SER A 49 -3.86 -7.66 -6.83
N GLN A 50 -5.19 -7.75 -7.00
CA GLN A 50 -6.16 -6.83 -6.40
C GLN A 50 -6.01 -6.68 -4.87
N GLU A 51 -5.95 -7.79 -4.13
CA GLU A 51 -5.77 -7.76 -2.68
C GLU A 51 -4.45 -7.11 -2.29
N ASN A 52 -3.37 -7.42 -3.02
CA ASN A 52 -2.06 -6.79 -2.82
C ASN A 52 -2.10 -5.28 -3.07
N LEU A 53 -2.87 -4.83 -4.06
CA LEU A 53 -3.01 -3.40 -4.37
C LEU A 53 -3.78 -2.68 -3.26
N MET A 54 -4.89 -3.24 -2.79
CA MET A 54 -5.68 -2.66 -1.70
C MET A 54 -4.86 -2.60 -0.39
N LEU A 55 -4.17 -3.69 -0.06
CA LEU A 55 -3.29 -3.74 1.12
C LEU A 55 -2.15 -2.73 1.03
N ARG A 56 -1.54 -2.56 -0.16
CA ARG A 56 -0.50 -1.54 -0.38
C ARG A 56 -1.04 -0.13 -0.19
N GLN A 57 -2.21 0.18 -0.75
CA GLN A 57 -2.83 1.50 -0.59
C GLN A 57 -3.17 1.80 0.88
N GLN A 58 -3.70 0.82 1.61
CA GLN A 58 -3.97 0.97 3.05
C GLN A 58 -2.67 1.18 3.85
N LEU A 59 -1.62 0.41 3.54
CA LEU A 59 -0.33 0.56 4.18
C LEU A 59 0.28 1.95 3.92
N GLU A 60 0.21 2.44 2.68
CA GLU A 60 0.68 3.78 2.33
C GLU A 60 -0.09 4.86 3.10
N ALA A 61 -1.41 4.75 3.21
CA ALA A 61 -2.22 5.68 4.01
C ALA A 61 -1.79 5.68 5.49
N ILE A 62 -1.62 4.50 6.10
CA ILE A 62 -1.15 4.37 7.48
C ILE A 62 0.25 4.98 7.66
N VAL A 63 1.15 4.78 6.69
CA VAL A 63 2.50 5.36 6.73
C VAL A 63 2.45 6.88 6.65
N GLN A 64 1.56 7.45 5.81
CA GLN A 64 1.37 8.90 5.73
C GLN A 64 0.82 9.47 7.06
N GLU A 65 -0.21 8.85 7.64
CA GLU A 65 -0.75 9.26 8.94
C GLU A 65 0.31 9.20 10.04
N ASN A 66 1.12 8.14 10.08
CA ASN A 66 2.23 8.03 11.04
C ASN A 66 3.27 9.14 10.87
N SER A 67 3.52 9.59 9.64
CA SER A 67 4.41 10.73 9.40
C SER A 67 3.85 12.02 9.99
N LEU A 68 2.55 12.28 9.81
CA LEU A 68 1.87 13.44 10.37
C LEU A 68 1.86 13.40 11.90
N LEU A 69 1.54 12.25 12.49
CA LEU A 69 1.54 12.07 13.94
C LEU A 69 2.93 12.30 14.53
N LYS A 70 3.99 11.78 13.89
CA LYS A 70 5.38 12.03 14.32
C LYS A 70 5.73 13.51 14.30
N GLN A 71 5.33 14.24 13.26
CA GLN A 71 5.56 15.70 13.20
C GLN A 71 4.81 16.45 14.31
N ALA A 72 3.56 16.07 14.59
CA ALA A 72 2.78 16.68 15.67
C ALA A 72 3.43 16.44 17.04
N VAL A 73 3.89 15.21 17.30
CA VAL A 73 4.60 14.85 18.54
C VAL A 73 5.87 15.67 18.72
N VAL A 74 6.68 15.83 17.67
CA VAL A 74 7.91 16.65 17.72
C VAL A 74 7.58 18.12 18.01
N LYS A 75 6.54 18.66 17.38
CA LYS A 75 6.09 20.03 17.68
C LYS A 75 5.65 20.15 19.14
N GLN A 76 4.84 19.22 19.63
CA GLN A 76 4.36 19.22 21.02
C GLN A 76 5.52 19.14 22.02
N GLN A 77 6.52 18.29 21.78
CA GLN A 77 7.72 18.20 22.61
C GLN A 77 8.53 19.50 22.63
N LYS A 78 8.54 20.25 21.52
CA LYS A 78 9.21 21.54 21.44
C LYS A 78 8.49 22.57 22.30
N TRP A 79 7.17 22.69 22.15
CA TRP A 79 6.35 23.59 22.96
C TRP A 79 6.43 23.27 24.46
N GLN A 80 6.45 21.99 24.83
CA GLN A 80 6.63 21.58 26.22
C GLN A 80 7.97 22.04 26.77
N ARG A 81 9.07 21.80 26.05
CA ARG A 81 10.40 22.29 26.47
C ARG A 81 10.44 23.81 26.61
N GLU A 82 9.93 24.55 25.64
CA GLU A 82 9.90 26.01 25.72
C GLU A 82 9.08 26.52 26.93
N THR A 83 7.97 25.85 27.25
CA THR A 83 7.15 26.19 28.42
C THR A 83 7.87 25.84 29.73
N GLU A 84 8.54 24.69 29.77
CA GLU A 84 9.35 24.26 30.92
C GLU A 84 10.52 25.22 31.16
N ASP A 85 11.25 25.60 30.11
CA ASP A 85 12.35 26.57 30.17
C ASP A 85 11.87 27.94 30.68
N GLN A 86 10.77 28.47 30.12
CA GLN A 86 10.15 29.71 30.60
C GLN A 86 9.70 29.62 32.06
N SER A 87 9.18 28.46 32.48
CA SER A 87 8.77 28.27 33.87
C SER A 87 9.96 28.29 34.82
N GLN A 88 11.09 27.69 34.43
CA GLN A 88 12.32 27.67 35.22
C GLN A 88 12.95 29.06 35.32
N GLU A 89 12.97 29.84 34.24
CA GLU A 89 13.47 31.22 34.25
C GLU A 89 12.66 32.14 35.18
N LEU A 90 11.35 31.90 35.33
CA LEU A 90 10.47 32.70 36.18
C LEU A 90 10.48 32.25 37.65
N GLN A 91 11.00 31.06 37.98
CA GLN A 91 11.08 30.57 39.36
C GLN A 91 11.91 31.47 40.29
N PRO A 92 13.12 31.94 39.92
CA PRO A 92 13.90 32.87 40.74
C PRO A 92 13.18 34.19 41.02
N LEU A 93 12.46 34.72 40.03
CA LEU A 93 11.72 35.98 40.17
C LEU A 93 10.52 35.82 41.09
N ARG A 94 9.83 34.67 41.06
CA ARG A 94 8.71 34.40 41.97
C ARG A 94 9.15 34.32 43.44
N GLN A 95 10.36 33.84 43.72
CA GLN A 95 10.93 33.76 45.08
C GLN A 95 11.26 35.14 45.67
N LEU A 96 11.40 36.19 44.84
CA LEU A 96 11.63 37.57 45.28
C LEU A 96 10.35 38.32 45.67
N PHE A 97 9.19 37.80 45.28
CA PHE A 97 7.86 38.39 45.57
C PHE A 97 7.08 37.62 46.66
N THR A 98 7.72 36.66 47.34
CA THR A 98 7.24 35.93 48.52
C THR A 98 8.09 36.26 49.74
#